data_AF-A0A929NF33-F1
#
_entry.id   AF-A0A929NF33-F1
#
_cell.length_a   1.000
_cell.length_b   1.000
_cell.length_c   1.000
_cell.angle_alpha   90.00
_cell.angle_beta   90.00
_cell.angle_gamma   90.00
#
_symmetry.space_group_name_H-M   'P 1'
#
loop_
_entity.id
_entity.type
_entity.pdbx_description
1 polymer ?
#
loop_
_entity_poly.entity_id
_entity_poly.type
_entity_poly.pdbx_seq_one_letter_code
_entity_poly.pdbx_strand_id
1 'polypeptide(L)' 'MLKLYLALAQEMPHNAPAYYDKVSRIYAAQGNETEAARFRSIAKGAAAG' A
#
# COMPACT_ATOMS: atom_id res chain seq x y z
N MET A 1 -9.45 0.38 8.21
CA MET A 1 -8.94 -0.27 6.98
C MET A 1 -7.47 0.05 6.73
N LEU A 2 -7.07 1.31 6.66
CA LEU A 2 -5.66 1.67 6.42
C LEU A 2 -4.67 1.06 7.44
N LYS A 3 -4.93 1.23 8.74
CA LYS A 3 -4.09 0.67 9.82
C LYS A 3 -3.93 -0.86 9.72
N LEU A 4 -5.00 -1.57 9.33
CA LEU A 4 -4.98 -3.02 9.14
C LEU A 4 -4.01 -3.42 8.03
N TYR A 5 -4.12 -2.80 6.85
CA TYR A 5 -3.25 -3.16 5.73
C TYR A 5 -1.77 -2.80 5.98
N LEU A 6 -1.50 -1.73 6.74
CA LEU A 6 -0.13 -1.41 7.16
C LEU A 6 0.45 -2.44 8.12
N ALA A 7 -0.35 -2.95 9.07
CA ALA A 7 0.07 -4.02 9.97
C ALA A 7 0.35 -5.32 9.19
N LEU A 8 -0.55 -5.72 8.29
CA LEU A 8 -0.37 -6.93 7.47
C LEU A 8 0.85 -6.86 6.56
N ALA A 9 1.22 -5.67 6.06
CA ALA A 9 2.44 -5.48 5.27
C ALA A 9 3.72 -5.72 6.09
N GLN A 10 3.68 -5.51 7.40
CA GLN A 10 4.80 -5.80 8.31
C GLN A 10 4.81 -7.28 8.73
N GLU A 11 3.63 -7.85 9.01
CA GLU A 11 3.49 -9.24 9.47
C GLU A 11 3.72 -10.27 8.36
N MET A 12 3.35 -9.93 7.12
CA MET A 12 3.50 -10.81 5.95
C MET A 12 4.26 -10.09 4.83
N PRO A 13 5.60 -9.97 4.92
CA PRO A 13 6.41 -9.23 3.96
C PRO A 13 6.25 -9.70 2.51
N HIS A 14 6.06 -11.01 2.30
CA HIS A 14 5.84 -11.60 0.98
C HIS A 14 4.54 -11.08 0.30
N ASN A 15 3.55 -10.65 1.09
CA ASN A 15 2.29 -10.09 0.59
C ASN A 15 2.24 -8.55 0.69
N ALA A 16 3.30 -7.91 1.20
CA ALA A 16 3.36 -6.46 1.39
C ALA A 16 3.01 -5.65 0.12
N PRO A 17 3.44 -6.03 -1.10
CA PRO A 17 3.04 -5.31 -2.31
C PRO A 17 1.52 -5.19 -2.49
N ALA A 18 0.79 -6.27 -2.24
CA ALA A 18 -0.67 -6.31 -2.37
C ALA A 18 -1.36 -5.45 -1.29
N TYR A 19 -0.80 -5.40 -0.08
CA TYR A 19 -1.33 -4.55 0.99
C TYR A 19 -1.05 -3.07 0.74
N TYR A 20 0.13 -2.71 0.22
CA TYR A 20 0.43 -1.33 -0.15
C TYR A 20 -0.43 -0.83 -1.31
N ASP A 21 -0.78 -1.69 -2.28
CA ASP A 21 -1.75 -1.32 -3.33
C ASP A 21 -3.14 -1.02 -2.74
N LYS A 22 -3.59 -1.81 -1.74
CA LYS A 22 -4.86 -1.53 -1.03
C LYS A 22 -4.79 -0.22 -0.24
N VAL A 23 -3.66 0.09 0.41
CA VAL A 23 -3.45 1.38 1.08
C VAL A 23 -3.51 2.55 0.10
N SER A 24 -2.88 2.41 -1.08
CA SER A 24 -2.94 3.41 -2.15
C SER A 24 -4.39 3.74 -2.55
N ARG A 25 -5.21 2.70 -2.79
CA ARG A 25 -6.63 2.89 -3.15
C ARG A 25 -7.45 3.57 -2.06
N ILE A 26 -7.13 3.30 -0.78
CA ILE A 26 -7.82 3.96 0.35
C ILE A 26 -7.50 5.45 0.38
N TYR A 27 -6.24 5.85 0.17
CA TYR A 27 -5.88 7.26 0.10
C TYR A 27 -6.52 7.97 -1.10
N ALA A 28 -6.56 7.33 -2.28
CA ALA A 28 -7.24 7.87 -3.44
C ALA A 28 -8.75 8.10 -3.18
N ALA A 29 -9.42 7.14 -2.54
CA ALA A 29 -10.84 7.28 -2.16
C ALA A 29 -11.09 8.40 -1.14
N GLN A 30 -10.05 8.86 -0.43
CA GLN A 30 -10.11 10.00 0.50
C GLN A 30 -9.71 11.33 -0.16
N GLY A 31 -9.38 11.33 -1.46
CA GLY A 31 -8.87 12.51 -2.18
C GLY A 31 -7.40 12.85 -1.88
N ASN A 32 -6.67 11.95 -1.23
CA ASN A 32 -5.24 12.13 -0.93
C ASN A 32 -4.37 11.48 -2.01
N GLU A 33 -4.29 12.13 -3.17
CA GLU A 33 -3.54 11.64 -4.33
C GLU A 33 -2.03 11.50 -4.06
N THR A 34 -1.47 12.36 -3.22
CA THR A 34 -0.03 12.31 -2.86
C THR A 34 0.32 11.00 -2.17
N GLU A 35 -0.41 10.64 -1.11
CA GLU A 35 -0.15 9.38 -0.41
C GLU A 35 -0.59 8.16 -1.25
N ALA A 36 -1.64 8.29 -2.07
CA ALA A 36 -2.02 7.25 -3.01
C ALA A 36 -0.87 6.92 -3.98
N ALA A 37 -0.25 7.94 -4.60
CA ALA A 37 0.87 7.77 -5.52
C ALA A 37 2.09 7.16 -4.82
N ARG A 38 2.40 7.63 -3.60
CA ARG A 38 3.50 7.10 -2.79
C ARG A 38 3.37 5.59 -2.55
N PHE A 39 2.22 5.15 -2.02
CA PHE A 39 2.00 3.73 -1.73
C PHE A 39 1.92 2.87 -2.99
N ARG A 40 1.43 3.42 -4.11
CA ARG A 40 1.47 2.72 -5.40
C ARG A 40 2.89 2.50 -5.89
N SER A 41 3.79 3.47 -5.70
CA SER A 41 5.20 3.35 -6.05
C SER A 41 5.88 2.27 -5.21
N ILE A 42 5.64 2.27 -3.90
CA ILE A 42 6.15 1.25 -2.96
C ILE A 42 5.67 -0.16 -3.38
N ALA A 43 4.37 -0.31 -3.66
CA ALA A 43 3.80 -1.58 -4.09
C ALA A 43 4.48 -2.13 -5.36
N LYS A 44 4.74 -1.25 -6.34
CA LYS A 44 5.43 -1.63 -7.59
C LYS A 44 6.89 -2.02 -7.36
N GLY A 45 7.63 -1.25 -6.56
CA GLY A 45 9.03 -1.53 -6.26
C GLY A 45 9.20 -2.86 -5.51
N ALA A 46 8.31 -3.14 -4.56
CA ALA A 46 8.34 -4.36 -3.76
C ALA A 46 7.90 -5.63 -4.53
N ALA A 47 7.21 -5.48 -5.67
CA ALA A 47 6.85 -6.60 -6.54
C ALA A 47 7.92 -6.93 -7.60
N ALA A 48 8.94 -6.06 -7.75
CA ALA A 48 9.96 -6.17 -8.77
C ALA A 48 11.28 -6.80 -8.27
N GLY A 49 11.38 -7.11 -6.97
CA GLY A 49 12.52 -7.78 -6.33
C GLY A 49 12.09 -9.07 -5.66
#